data_AF-A0A496N881-F1
#
_entry.id   AF-A0A496N881-F1
#
_cell.length_a   1.000
_cell.length_b   1.000
_cell.length_c   1.000
_cell.angle_alpha   90.00
_cell.angle_beta   90.00
_cell.angle_gamma   90.00
#
_symmetry.space_group_name_H-M   'P 1'
#
loop_
_entity.id
_entity.type
_entity.pdbx_description
1 polymer ?
#
loop_
_entity_poly.entity_id
_entity_poly.type
_entity_poly.pdbx_seq_one_letter_code
_entity_poly.pdbx_strand_id
1 'polypeptide(L)'
;FDFNVGYIGTAILAVVFLALGALVQYGSPETVEMVGGKYIAQLINMYASTIGEWARLLIAVIAFMCMFGTTITVIDGYSRTNVESLRILFGKQESSVRILNIGMILAALSGLAIIFYFNNAVGPMLKFAMIASFVSAPIFAWLNLSLTKHAKHSVKGGLLWLSLIGLFYLTAFAGLFIVQQVGWLN
;
A
#
# COMPACT_ATOMS: atom_id res chain seq x y z
N PHE A 1 -14.42 -15.41 9.34
CA PHE A 1 -14.25 -16.26 8.15
C PHE A 1 -13.88 -15.40 6.95
N ASP A 2 -14.69 -14.39 6.63
CA ASP A 2 -14.52 -13.50 5.47
C ASP A 2 -13.13 -12.86 5.36
N PHE A 3 -12.59 -12.32 6.46
CA PHE A 3 -11.24 -11.74 6.47
C PHE A 3 -10.14 -12.75 6.09
N ASN A 4 -10.22 -13.98 6.58
CA ASN A 4 -9.17 -14.99 6.38
C ASN A 4 -9.13 -15.47 4.93
N VAL A 5 -10.29 -15.61 4.28
CA VAL A 5 -10.37 -16.00 2.87
C VAL A 5 -9.73 -14.93 1.98
N GLY A 6 -10.08 -13.66 2.22
CA GLY A 6 -9.44 -12.53 1.54
C GLY A 6 -7.92 -12.50 1.77
N TYR A 7 -7.49 -12.59 3.03
CA TYR A 7 -6.08 -12.54 3.42
C TYR A 7 -5.25 -13.64 2.75
N ILE A 8 -5.71 -14.89 2.81
CA ILE A 8 -5.02 -16.04 2.19
C ILE A 8 -5.04 -15.91 0.67
N GLY A 9 -6.18 -15.50 0.09
CA GLY A 9 -6.30 -15.28 -1.35
C GLY A 9 -5.30 -14.23 -1.85
N THR A 10 -5.16 -13.11 -1.15
CA THR A 10 -4.16 -12.08 -1.46
C THR A 10 -2.73 -12.60 -1.32
N ALA A 11 -2.44 -13.39 -0.28
CA ALA A 11 -1.11 -13.96 -0.10
C ALA A 11 -0.69 -14.89 -1.25
N ILE A 12 -1.60 -15.77 -1.70
CA ILE A 12 -1.37 -16.63 -2.86
C ILE A 12 -1.16 -15.78 -4.13
N LEU A 13 -2.04 -14.80 -4.35
CA LEU A 13 -1.97 -13.94 -5.52
C LEU A 13 -0.68 -13.09 -5.55
N ALA A 14 -0.17 -12.67 -4.40
CA ALA A 14 1.09 -11.96 -4.29
C ALA A 14 2.28 -12.81 -4.78
N VAL A 15 2.30 -14.10 -4.44
CA VAL A 15 3.33 -15.03 -4.94
C VAL A 15 3.21 -15.22 -6.45
N VAL A 16 1.98 -15.36 -6.97
CA VAL A 16 1.73 -15.48 -8.41
C VAL A 16 2.19 -14.23 -9.16
N PHE A 17 1.86 -13.02 -8.69
CA PHE A 17 2.30 -11.78 -9.32
C PHE A 17 3.81 -11.55 -9.22
N LEU A 18 4.45 -11.97 -8.12
CA LEU A 18 5.90 -11.96 -8.01
C LEU A 18 6.55 -12.86 -9.08
N ALA A 19 6.03 -14.09 -9.23
CA ALA A 19 6.50 -15.02 -10.24
C ALA A 19 6.27 -14.51 -11.67
N LEU A 20 5.09 -13.94 -11.96
CA LEU A 20 4.80 -13.32 -13.26
C LEU A 20 5.72 -12.13 -13.54
N GLY A 21 5.92 -11.24 -12.56
CA GLY A 21 6.84 -10.12 -12.70
C GLY A 21 8.27 -10.58 -13.00
N ALA A 22 8.74 -11.62 -12.30
CA ALA A 22 10.04 -12.22 -12.58
C ALA A 22 10.09 -12.84 -13.98
N LEU A 23 9.12 -13.65 -14.38
CA LEU A 23 9.14 -14.35 -15.67
C LEU A 23 8.99 -13.42 -16.89
N VAL A 24 8.27 -12.32 -16.75
CA VAL A 24 7.95 -11.42 -17.87
C VAL A 24 8.92 -10.25 -17.96
N GLN A 25 9.39 -9.70 -16.82
CA GLN A 25 10.28 -8.53 -16.81
C GLN A 25 11.77 -8.91 -16.74
N TYR A 26 12.14 -10.02 -16.10
CA TYR A 26 13.55 -10.39 -15.92
C TYR A 26 14.19 -10.79 -17.27
N GLY A 27 15.30 -10.13 -17.63
CA GLY A 27 15.97 -10.36 -18.91
C GLY A 27 15.32 -9.66 -20.12
N SER A 28 14.25 -8.89 -19.92
CA SER A 28 13.67 -8.06 -21.00
C SER A 28 14.62 -6.90 -21.35
N PRO A 29 14.84 -6.59 -22.65
CA PRO A 29 15.63 -5.44 -23.07
C PRO A 29 14.89 -4.10 -22.84
N GLU A 30 13.58 -4.13 -22.57
CA GLU A 30 12.80 -2.92 -22.29
C GLU A 30 13.03 -2.42 -20.87
N THR A 31 13.59 -1.22 -20.77
CA THR A 31 13.72 -0.51 -19.48
C THR A 31 12.36 -0.12 -18.95
N VAL A 32 12.17 -0.21 -17.64
CA VAL A 32 10.92 0.22 -16.98
C VAL A 32 10.75 1.74 -17.14
N GLU A 33 9.62 2.13 -17.70
CA GLU A 33 9.22 3.53 -17.85
C GLU A 33 9.02 4.19 -16.49
N MET A 34 9.72 5.29 -16.26
CA MET A 34 9.69 6.01 -14.98
C MET A 34 8.64 7.12 -14.94
N VAL A 35 7.84 7.25 -16.00
CA VAL A 35 6.73 8.20 -16.13
C VAL A 35 5.40 7.46 -16.04
N GLY A 36 4.46 7.94 -15.21
CA GLY A 36 3.23 7.21 -14.83
C GLY A 36 2.38 6.73 -16.00
N GLY A 37 2.01 7.65 -16.89
CA GLY A 37 1.19 7.29 -18.05
C GLY A 37 1.88 6.29 -18.99
N LYS A 38 3.21 6.41 -19.16
CA LYS A 38 3.98 5.50 -20.01
C LYS A 38 4.15 4.12 -19.38
N TYR A 39 4.36 4.07 -18.07
CA TYR A 39 4.46 2.82 -17.30
C TYR A 39 3.21 1.96 -17.44
N ILE A 40 2.01 2.57 -17.38
CA ILE A 40 0.74 1.84 -17.56
C ILE A 40 0.65 1.23 -18.96
N ALA A 41 0.98 2.00 -20.00
CA ALA A 41 0.98 1.50 -21.37
C ALA A 41 2.00 0.36 -21.56
N GLN A 42 3.21 0.51 -21.01
CA GLN A 42 4.24 -0.54 -21.04
C GLN A 42 3.75 -1.81 -20.34
N LEU A 43 3.18 -1.70 -19.15
CA LEU A 43 2.68 -2.85 -18.39
C LEU A 43 1.60 -3.61 -19.17
N ILE A 44 0.63 -2.89 -19.74
CA ILE A 44 -0.41 -3.50 -20.58
C ILE A 44 0.20 -4.20 -21.80
N ASN A 45 1.15 -3.57 -22.48
CA ASN A 45 1.81 -4.13 -23.66
C ASN A 45 2.60 -5.40 -23.33
N MET A 46 3.33 -5.36 -22.21
CA MET A 46 4.12 -6.48 -21.73
C MET A 46 3.24 -7.71 -21.50
N TYR A 47 2.17 -7.58 -20.72
CA TYR A 47 1.24 -8.70 -20.50
C TYR A 47 0.46 -9.11 -21.76
N ALA A 48 0.07 -8.17 -22.62
CA ALA A 48 -0.60 -8.48 -23.89
C ALA A 48 0.31 -9.27 -24.84
N SER A 49 1.61 -8.96 -24.91
CA SER A 49 2.57 -9.72 -25.72
C SER A 49 2.79 -11.14 -25.21
N THR A 50 2.69 -11.37 -23.89
CA THR A 50 2.87 -12.69 -23.29
C THR A 50 1.60 -13.55 -23.31
N ILE A 51 0.43 -12.97 -23.00
CA ILE A 51 -0.84 -13.69 -22.87
C ILE A 51 -1.62 -13.70 -24.19
N GLY A 52 -1.42 -12.70 -25.04
CA GLY A 52 -2.12 -12.49 -26.29
C GLY A 52 -2.91 -11.19 -26.30
N GLU A 53 -3.04 -10.61 -27.49
CA GLU A 53 -3.65 -9.29 -27.72
C GLU A 53 -5.13 -9.22 -27.29
N TRP A 54 -5.84 -10.36 -27.33
CA TRP A 54 -7.23 -10.48 -26.87
C TRP A 54 -7.41 -10.08 -25.38
N ALA A 55 -6.37 -10.27 -24.56
CA ALA A 55 -6.42 -9.99 -23.13
C ALA A 55 -6.17 -8.50 -22.81
N ARG A 56 -5.77 -7.68 -23.79
CA ARG A 56 -5.34 -6.30 -23.56
C ARG A 56 -6.39 -5.43 -22.86
N LEU A 57 -7.63 -5.46 -23.35
CA LEU A 57 -8.74 -4.72 -22.74
C LEU A 57 -9.09 -5.28 -21.35
N LEU A 58 -9.02 -6.59 -21.18
CA LEU A 58 -9.27 -7.24 -19.89
C LEU A 58 -8.25 -6.78 -18.84
N ILE A 59 -6.96 -6.78 -19.18
CA ILE A 59 -5.87 -6.31 -18.32
C ILE A 59 -6.05 -4.83 -17.98
N ALA A 60 -6.38 -4.00 -18.98
CA ALA A 60 -6.60 -2.57 -18.76
C ALA A 60 -7.74 -2.30 -17.78
N VAL A 61 -8.87 -3.00 -17.91
CA VAL A 61 -10.02 -2.87 -16.99
C VAL A 61 -9.66 -3.37 -15.59
N ILE A 62 -8.98 -4.50 -15.46
CA ILE A 62 -8.56 -5.04 -14.16
C ILE A 62 -7.58 -4.08 -13.47
N ALA A 63 -6.59 -3.56 -14.21
CA ALA A 63 -5.62 -2.60 -13.70
C ALA A 63 -6.31 -1.30 -13.24
N PHE A 64 -7.26 -0.79 -14.03
CA PHE A 64 -8.07 0.37 -13.66
C PHE A 64 -8.87 0.11 -12.38
N MET A 65 -9.60 -1.00 -12.31
CA MET A 65 -10.41 -1.34 -11.13
C MET A 65 -9.55 -1.50 -9.87
N CYS A 66 -8.36 -2.09 -10.00
CA CYS A 66 -7.41 -2.22 -8.91
C CYS A 66 -6.94 -0.85 -8.39
N MET A 67 -6.47 0.03 -9.28
CA MET A 67 -6.00 1.37 -8.91
C MET A 67 -7.15 2.28 -8.43
N PHE A 68 -8.35 2.11 -8.97
CA PHE A 68 -9.53 2.84 -8.52
C PHE A 68 -9.94 2.40 -7.11
N GLY A 69 -9.90 1.09 -6.82
CA GLY A 69 -10.19 0.55 -5.49
C GLY A 69 -9.23 1.06 -4.41
N THR A 70 -7.93 1.17 -4.71
CA THR A 70 -6.96 1.75 -3.77
C THR A 70 -7.22 3.25 -3.56
N THR A 71 -7.59 3.97 -4.62
CA THR A 71 -7.99 5.39 -4.54
C THR A 71 -9.21 5.59 -3.65
N ILE A 72 -10.26 4.76 -3.80
CA ILE A 72 -11.44 4.79 -2.92
C ILE A 72 -11.05 4.52 -1.48
N THR A 73 -10.19 3.53 -1.24
CA THR A 73 -9.75 3.19 0.13
C THR A 73 -9.06 4.36 0.82
N VAL A 74 -8.22 5.12 0.09
CA VAL A 74 -7.54 6.32 0.61
C VAL A 74 -8.51 7.48 0.82
N ILE A 75 -9.34 7.79 -0.18
CA ILE A 75 -10.21 8.96 -0.10
C ILE A 75 -11.35 8.75 0.90
N ASP A 76 -12.03 7.60 0.90
CA ASP A 76 -13.16 7.33 1.79
C ASP A 76 -12.71 6.65 3.10
N GLY A 77 -12.08 5.49 3.01
CA GLY A 77 -11.75 4.65 4.17
C GLY A 77 -10.78 5.31 5.16
N TYR A 78 -9.64 5.79 4.66
CA TYR A 78 -8.66 6.48 5.51
C TYR A 78 -9.17 7.83 6.02
N SER A 79 -9.96 8.58 5.24
CA SER A 79 -10.56 9.83 5.73
C SER A 79 -11.50 9.60 6.90
N ARG A 80 -12.35 8.56 6.85
CA ARG A 80 -13.20 8.18 8.00
C ARG A 80 -12.37 7.86 9.22
N THR A 81 -11.34 7.03 9.06
CA THR A 81 -10.46 6.61 10.15
C THR A 81 -9.70 7.77 10.76
N ASN A 82 -9.19 8.70 9.93
CA ASN A 82 -8.45 9.88 10.38
C ASN A 82 -9.34 10.89 11.09
N VAL A 83 -10.52 11.19 10.53
CA VAL A 83 -11.50 12.09 11.16
C VAL A 83 -11.95 11.54 12.51
N GLU A 84 -12.17 10.23 12.59
CA GLU A 84 -12.54 9.56 13.83
C GLU A 84 -11.41 9.57 14.87
N SER A 85 -10.17 9.34 14.42
CA SER A 85 -8.98 9.45 15.29
C SER A 85 -8.84 10.87 15.86
N LEU A 86 -9.07 11.90 15.04
CA LEU A 86 -9.05 13.30 15.50
C LEU A 86 -10.24 13.60 16.43
N ARG A 87 -11.42 13.05 16.18
CA ARG A 87 -12.60 13.19 17.07
C ARG A 87 -12.26 12.72 18.48
N ILE A 88 -11.69 11.51 18.58
CA ILE A 88 -11.28 10.90 19.86
C ILE A 88 -10.18 11.74 20.53
N LEU A 89 -9.15 12.15 19.77
CA LEU A 89 -8.04 12.94 20.29
C LEU A 89 -8.49 14.30 20.86
N PHE A 90 -9.47 14.94 20.23
CA PHE A 90 -10.03 16.22 20.68
C PHE A 90 -11.23 16.08 21.64
N GLY A 91 -11.57 14.86 22.08
CA GLY A 91 -12.67 14.62 23.02
C GLY A 91 -14.05 15.06 22.52
N LYS A 92 -14.28 15.08 21.20
CA LYS A 92 -15.56 15.48 20.60
C LYS A 92 -16.55 14.32 20.64
N GLN A 93 -17.83 14.61 20.89
CA GLN A 93 -18.85 13.56 20.97
C GLN A 93 -19.20 12.94 19.62
N GLU A 94 -19.22 13.70 18.52
CA GLU A 94 -19.55 13.16 17.19
C GLU A 94 -18.73 13.81 16.07
N SER A 95 -18.45 13.04 15.02
CA SER A 95 -17.92 13.54 13.76
C SER A 95 -19.06 13.90 12.82
N SER A 96 -19.16 15.17 12.43
CA SER A 96 -20.15 15.62 11.43
C SER A 96 -19.77 15.16 10.02
N VAL A 97 -20.78 14.87 9.18
CA VAL A 97 -20.63 14.62 7.73
C VAL A 97 -19.83 15.73 7.05
N ARG A 98 -19.97 16.99 7.48
CA ARG A 98 -19.19 18.10 6.95
C ARG A 98 -17.69 17.93 7.18
N ILE A 99 -17.28 17.46 8.37
CA ILE A 99 -15.88 17.21 8.71
C ILE A 99 -15.34 16.05 7.89
N LEU A 100 -16.14 14.99 7.71
CA LEU A 100 -15.79 13.87 6.85
C LEU A 100 -15.55 14.31 5.40
N ASN A 101 -16.46 15.09 4.82
CA ASN A 101 -16.32 15.61 3.46
C ASN A 101 -15.07 16.48 3.31
N ILE A 102 -14.76 17.31 4.30
CA ILE A 102 -13.50 18.08 4.33
C ILE A 102 -12.30 17.12 4.37
N GLY A 103 -12.34 16.07 5.19
CA GLY A 103 -11.32 15.04 5.24
C GLY A 103 -11.08 14.37 3.88
N MET A 104 -12.16 13.99 3.18
CA MET A 104 -12.08 13.39 1.84
C MET A 104 -11.48 14.36 0.81
N ILE A 105 -11.89 15.63 0.82
CA ILE A 105 -11.34 16.67 -0.07
C ILE A 105 -9.85 16.87 0.23
N LEU A 106 -9.45 16.95 1.50
CA LEU A 106 -8.06 17.09 1.89
C LEU A 106 -7.23 15.87 1.47
N ALA A 107 -7.76 14.65 1.62
CA ALA A 107 -7.10 13.44 1.16
C ALA A 107 -6.87 13.47 -0.36
N ALA A 108 -7.90 13.80 -1.16
CA ALA A 108 -7.79 13.92 -2.60
C ALA A 108 -6.80 15.01 -3.03
N LEU A 109 -6.88 16.20 -2.43
CA LEU A 109 -5.95 17.31 -2.71
C LEU A 109 -4.52 16.96 -2.33
N SER A 110 -4.30 16.24 -1.22
CA SER A 110 -2.96 15.82 -0.81
C SER A 110 -2.34 14.82 -1.79
N GLY A 111 -3.14 13.87 -2.29
CA GLY A 111 -2.70 12.94 -3.34
C GLY A 111 -2.36 13.67 -4.65
N LEU A 112 -3.21 14.61 -5.08
CA LEU A 112 -2.94 15.45 -6.25
C LEU A 112 -1.68 16.31 -6.07
N ALA A 113 -1.48 16.89 -4.89
CA ALA A 113 -0.30 17.68 -4.59
C ALA A 113 0.98 16.84 -4.72
N ILE A 114 0.99 15.59 -4.25
CA ILE A 114 2.12 14.67 -4.41
C ILE A 114 2.37 14.37 -5.90
N ILE A 115 1.32 14.06 -6.66
CA ILE A 115 1.43 13.76 -8.11
C ILE A 115 2.04 14.95 -8.88
N PHE A 116 1.54 16.17 -8.63
CA PHE A 116 2.05 17.37 -9.29
C PHE A 116 3.45 17.76 -8.81
N TYR A 117 3.75 17.61 -7.52
CA TYR A 117 5.08 17.86 -6.96
C TYR A 117 6.15 17.01 -7.64
N PHE A 118 5.88 15.72 -7.84
CA PHE A 118 6.80 14.82 -8.53
C PHE A 118 6.70 14.90 -10.07
N ASN A 119 5.87 15.80 -10.62
CA ASN A 119 5.73 15.99 -12.08
C ASN A 119 5.42 14.67 -12.84
N ASN A 120 4.60 13.79 -12.24
CA ASN A 120 4.33 12.43 -12.73
C ASN A 120 5.56 11.48 -12.84
N ALA A 121 6.68 11.82 -12.19
CA ALA A 121 7.84 10.94 -12.06
C ALA A 121 7.56 9.83 -11.04
N VAL A 122 7.25 8.64 -11.55
CA VAL A 122 6.88 7.47 -10.74
C VAL A 122 8.05 7.00 -9.90
N GLY A 123 9.27 7.00 -10.44
CA GLY A 123 10.45 6.52 -9.71
C GLY A 123 10.64 7.22 -8.36
N PRO A 124 10.83 8.55 -8.33
CA PRO A 124 10.94 9.31 -7.08
C PRO A 124 9.70 9.17 -6.18
N MET A 125 8.50 9.17 -6.75
CA MET A 125 7.25 9.01 -5.99
C MET A 125 7.17 7.65 -5.29
N LEU A 126 7.51 6.56 -6.00
CA LEU A 126 7.58 5.22 -5.44
C LEU A 126 8.66 5.13 -4.37
N LYS A 127 9.84 5.73 -4.58
CA LYS A 127 10.89 5.79 -3.55
C LYS A 127 10.40 6.47 -2.28
N PHE A 128 9.77 7.63 -2.40
CA PHE A 128 9.17 8.34 -1.27
C PHE A 128 8.12 7.48 -0.56
N ALA A 129 7.18 6.90 -1.31
CA ALA A 129 6.13 6.05 -0.76
C ALA A 129 6.69 4.80 -0.05
N MET A 130 7.71 4.15 -0.63
CA MET A 130 8.39 2.99 -0.03
C MET A 130 9.06 3.36 1.29
N ILE A 131 9.82 4.47 1.34
CA ILE A 131 10.46 4.94 2.58
C ILE A 131 9.41 5.23 3.63
N ALA A 132 8.38 6.02 3.30
CA ALA A 132 7.31 6.37 4.23
C ALA A 132 6.59 5.12 4.77
N SER A 133 6.31 4.14 3.90
CA SER A 133 5.61 2.91 4.29
C SER A 133 6.47 2.00 5.17
N PHE A 134 7.74 1.76 4.83
CA PHE A 134 8.60 0.91 5.64
C PHE A 134 8.95 1.53 7.00
N VAL A 135 9.16 2.84 7.06
CA VAL A 135 9.44 3.53 8.32
C VAL A 135 8.21 3.57 9.23
N SER A 136 7.01 3.73 8.67
CA SER A 136 5.76 3.78 9.45
C SER A 136 5.21 2.40 9.85
N ALA A 137 5.50 1.35 9.08
CA ALA A 137 5.04 -0.01 9.35
C ALA A 137 5.32 -0.53 10.78
N PRO A 138 6.54 -0.45 11.34
CA PRO A 138 6.80 -0.91 12.71
C PRO A 138 6.04 -0.08 13.75
N ILE A 139 5.84 1.22 13.51
CA ILE A 139 5.08 2.10 14.41
C ILE A 139 3.63 1.64 14.48
N PHE A 140 2.97 1.45 13.34
CA PHE A 140 1.59 0.96 13.29
C PHE A 140 1.44 -0.46 13.83
N ALA A 141 2.40 -1.35 13.53
CA ALA A 141 2.40 -2.71 14.06
C ALA A 141 2.51 -2.72 15.60
N TRP A 142 3.38 -1.88 16.17
CA TRP A 142 3.50 -1.73 17.61
C TRP A 142 2.24 -1.15 18.25
N LEU A 143 1.65 -0.11 17.66
CA LEU A 143 0.39 0.47 18.14
C LEU A 143 -0.73 -0.57 18.14
N ASN A 144 -0.88 -1.35 17.07
CA ASN A 144 -1.88 -2.43 16.98
C ASN A 144 -1.64 -3.51 18.05
N LEU A 145 -0.40 -3.94 18.26
CA LEU A 145 -0.08 -4.92 19.29
C LEU A 145 -0.32 -4.37 20.70
N SER A 146 -0.01 -3.10 20.94
CA SER A 146 -0.24 -2.44 22.23
C SER A 146 -1.74 -2.34 22.54
N LEU A 147 -2.54 -1.87 21.58
CA LEU A 147 -4.00 -1.77 21.72
C LEU A 147 -4.64 -3.13 21.96
N THR A 148 -4.23 -4.15 21.21
CA THR A 148 -4.79 -5.50 21.34
C THR A 148 -4.40 -6.20 22.65
N LYS A 149 -3.30 -5.82 23.30
CA LYS A 149 -2.95 -6.35 24.64
C LYS A 149 -3.86 -5.81 25.74
N HIS A 150 -4.35 -4.58 25.60
CA HIS A 150 -5.21 -3.92 26.59
C HIS A 150 -6.71 -4.09 26.30
N ALA A 151 -7.06 -4.74 25.18
CA ALA A 151 -8.44 -4.99 24.80
C ALA A 151 -9.09 -6.12 25.64
N LYS A 152 -10.42 -6.06 25.78
CA LYS A 152 -11.24 -7.08 26.47
C LYS A 152 -10.98 -8.50 25.95
N HIS A 153 -10.77 -8.63 24.63
CA HIS A 153 -10.33 -9.86 23.98
C HIS A 153 -8.86 -9.74 23.61
N SER A 154 -8.00 -9.79 24.63
CA SER A 154 -6.56 -9.64 24.44
C SER A 154 -5.99 -10.75 23.55
N VAL A 155 -5.06 -10.39 22.66
CA VAL A 155 -4.33 -11.38 21.85
C VAL A 155 -3.50 -12.30 22.75
N LYS A 156 -3.71 -13.62 22.66
CA LYS A 156 -3.04 -14.65 23.46
C LYS A 156 -2.55 -15.81 22.59
N GLY A 157 -1.65 -16.63 23.15
CA GLY A 157 -1.19 -17.87 22.54
C GLY A 157 -0.37 -17.67 21.26
N GLY A 158 -0.59 -18.50 20.25
CA GLY A 158 0.18 -18.48 19.00
C GLY A 158 0.09 -17.16 18.23
N LEU A 159 -1.05 -16.48 18.29
CA LEU A 159 -1.23 -15.19 17.61
C LEU A 159 -0.35 -14.09 18.21
N LEU A 160 -0.11 -14.13 19.53
CA LEU A 160 0.78 -13.19 20.20
C LEU A 160 2.23 -13.37 19.72
N TRP A 161 2.70 -14.61 19.61
CA TRP A 161 4.02 -14.92 19.07
C TRP A 161 4.14 -14.50 17.61
N LEU A 162 3.12 -14.74 16.79
CA LEU A 162 3.09 -14.30 15.40
C LEU A 162 3.18 -12.77 15.29
N SER A 163 2.45 -12.03 16.14
CA SER A 163 2.52 -10.57 16.17
C SER A 163 3.89 -10.06 16.62
N LEU A 164 4.53 -10.71 17.59
CA LEU A 164 5.87 -10.33 18.06
C LEU A 164 6.94 -10.60 17.00
N ILE A 165 6.89 -11.76 16.35
CA ILE A 165 7.80 -12.10 15.24
C ILE A 165 7.59 -11.14 14.07
N GLY A 166 6.33 -10.84 13.72
CA GLY A 166 6.01 -9.87 12.68
C GLY A 166 6.50 -8.47 12.99
N LEU A 167 6.35 -8.00 14.24
CA LEU A 167 6.88 -6.72 14.69
C LEU A 167 8.41 -6.68 14.61
N PHE A 168 9.09 -7.73 15.08
CA PHE A 168 10.53 -7.85 14.96
C PHE A 168 10.98 -7.81 13.50
N TYR A 169 10.33 -8.60 12.63
CA TYR A 169 10.60 -8.62 11.19
C TYR A 169 10.44 -7.24 10.55
N LEU A 170 9.32 -6.55 10.78
CA LEU A 170 9.07 -5.21 10.22
C LEU A 170 10.09 -4.19 10.72
N THR A 171 10.46 -4.26 12.00
CA THR A 171 11.43 -3.34 12.61
C THR A 171 12.83 -3.58 12.07
N ALA A 172 13.27 -4.84 12.02
CA ALA A 172 14.57 -5.23 11.47
C ALA A 172 14.67 -4.86 9.99
N PHE A 173 13.61 -5.14 9.21
CA PHE A 173 13.57 -4.84 7.78
C PHE A 173 13.58 -3.33 7.51
N ALA A 174 12.83 -2.54 8.28
CA ALA A 174 12.88 -1.08 8.20
C ALA A 174 14.28 -0.54 8.55
N GLY A 175 14.92 -1.09 9.58
CA GLY A 175 16.31 -0.76 9.93
C GLY A 175 17.29 -1.07 8.81
N LEU A 176 17.26 -2.30 8.26
CA LEU A 176 18.08 -2.71 7.12
C LEU A 176 17.86 -1.81 5.91
N PHE A 177 16.60 -1.50 5.61
CA PHE A 177 16.24 -0.62 4.50
C PHE A 177 16.82 0.79 4.68
N ILE A 178 16.74 1.38 5.88
CA ILE A 178 17.34 2.69 6.16
C ILE A 178 18.87 2.62 6.00
N VAL A 179 19.52 1.58 6.55
CA VAL A 179 20.97 1.38 6.44
C VAL A 179 21.40 1.28 4.97
N GLN A 180 20.64 0.56 4.15
CA GLN A 180 20.86 0.47 2.70
C GLN A 180 20.71 1.83 2.02
N GLN A 181 19.67 2.62 2.34
CA GLN A 181 19.46 3.94 1.73
C GLN A 181 20.54 4.96 2.11
N VAL A 182 21.14 4.82 3.30
CA VAL A 182 22.26 5.68 3.76
C VAL A 182 23.61 5.23 3.16
N GLY A 183 23.65 4.10 2.45
CA GLY A 183 24.85 3.61 1.77
C GLY A 183 25.84 2.89 2.71
N TRP A 184 25.37 2.39 3.84
CA TRP A 184 26.20 1.61 4.78
C TRP A 184 26.27 0.12 4.41
N LEU A 185 25.39 -0.35 3.52
CA LEU A 185 25.45 -1.66 2.89
C LEU A 185 25.71 -1.44 1.40
N ASN A 186 26.80 -2.01 0.89
CA ASN A 186 27.19 -1.99 -0.52
C ASN A 186 26.25 -2.83 -1.38
#